data_AF-A0A0Q9R5B2-F1
#
_entry.id   AF-A0A0Q9R5B2-F1
#
_cell.length_a   1.000
_cell.length_b   1.000
_cell.length_c   1.000
_cell.angle_alpha   90.00
_cell.angle_beta   90.00
_cell.angle_gamma   90.00
#
_symmetry.space_group_name_H-M   'P 1'
#
loop_
_entity.id
_entity.type
_entity.pdbx_description
1 polymer ?
#
loop_
_entity_poly.entity_id
_entity_poly.type
_entity_poly.pdbx_seq_one_letter_code
_entity_poly.pdbx_strand_id
1 'polypeptide(L)'
;MVTEQTLEPLYQSFLEWKSGTLPYFELTELIHLFHKKNQEIYKDFTYPDYKDLLLVAKMKLGRLSEEDIKENKRLLEFWGYEGQ
;
A
#
# COMPACT_ATOMS: atom_id res chain seq x y z
N MET A 1 6.26 -0.21 -2.43
CA MET A 1 4.98 0.54 -2.50
C MET A 1 4.24 0.01 -3.73
N VAL A 2 2.93 -0.21 -3.67
CA VAL A 2 2.14 -0.52 -4.88
C VAL A 2 2.08 0.76 -5.70
N THR A 3 2.79 0.78 -6.83
CA THR A 3 2.79 1.89 -7.79
C THR A 3 1.82 1.57 -8.93
N GLU A 4 1.48 2.54 -9.79
CA GLU A 4 0.71 2.26 -11.01
C GLU A 4 1.36 1.15 -11.85
N GLN A 5 2.70 1.10 -11.89
CA GLN A 5 3.46 0.02 -12.54
C GLN A 5 3.18 -1.37 -11.94
N THR A 6 2.77 -1.46 -10.68
CA THR A 6 2.43 -2.72 -10.02
C THR A 6 1.06 -3.25 -10.47
N LEU A 7 0.19 -2.37 -10.99
CA LEU A 7 -1.11 -2.72 -11.57
C LEU A 7 -0.99 -3.12 -13.04
N GLU A 8 0.09 -2.72 -13.72
CA GLU A 8 0.29 -2.98 -15.15
C GLU A 8 0.11 -4.46 -15.53
N PRO A 9 0.66 -5.45 -14.81
CA PRO A 9 0.44 -6.85 -15.15
C PRO A 9 -1.04 -7.28 -15.04
N LEU A 10 -1.75 -6.78 -14.02
CA LEU A 10 -3.17 -7.08 -13.82
C LEU A 10 -4.04 -6.42 -14.91
N TYR A 11 -3.64 -5.22 -15.35
CA TYR A 11 -4.29 -4.52 -16.45
C TYR A 11 -4.12 -5.27 -17.78
N GLN A 12 -2.91 -5.79 -18.07
CA GLN A 12 -2.70 -6.61 -19.26
C GLN A 12 -3.55 -7.89 -19.24
N SER A 13 -3.63 -8.59 -18.12
CA SER A 13 -4.51 -9.76 -17.98
C SER A 13 -6.01 -9.41 -18.15
N PHE A 14 -6.43 -8.21 -17.74
CA PHE A 14 -7.78 -7.72 -18.02
C PHE A 14 -8.02 -7.52 -19.53
N LEU A 15 -7.03 -6.98 -20.26
CA LEU A 15 -7.13 -6.83 -21.71
C LEU A 15 -7.22 -8.19 -22.42
N GLU A 16 -6.44 -9.19 -21.99
CA GLU A 16 -6.47 -10.56 -22.50
C GLU A 16 -7.81 -11.26 -22.22
N TRP A 17 -8.38 -11.04 -21.04
CA TRP A 17 -9.73 -11.53 -20.73
C TRP A 17 -10.78 -10.85 -21.62
N LYS A 18 -10.66 -9.53 -21.82
CA LYS A 18 -11.57 -8.77 -22.67
C LYS A 18 -11.50 -9.21 -24.14
N SER A 19 -10.34 -9.66 -24.62
CA SER A 19 -10.17 -10.24 -25.96
C SER A 19 -10.62 -11.70 -26.06
N GLY A 20 -11.00 -12.33 -24.94
CA GLY A 20 -11.39 -13.75 -24.87
C GLY A 20 -10.22 -14.71 -24.88
N THR A 21 -8.99 -14.21 -24.73
CA THR A 21 -7.76 -15.00 -24.72
C THR A 21 -7.44 -15.55 -23.33
N LEU A 22 -7.93 -14.89 -22.29
CA LEU A 22 -7.83 -15.34 -20.89
C LEU A 22 -9.22 -15.79 -20.37
N PRO A 23 -9.35 -17.01 -19.84
CA PRO A 23 -10.58 -17.45 -19.19
C PRO A 23 -10.93 -16.61 -17.95
N TYR A 24 -12.23 -16.45 -17.68
CA TYR A 24 -12.73 -15.68 -16.53
C TYR A 24 -12.12 -16.14 -15.19
N PHE A 25 -12.00 -17.46 -14.97
CA PHE A 25 -11.48 -18.01 -13.72
C PHE A 25 -10.00 -17.66 -13.50
N GLU A 26 -9.21 -17.52 -14.57
CA GLU A 26 -7.80 -17.15 -14.47
C GLU A 26 -7.65 -15.68 -14.07
N LEU A 27 -8.48 -14.79 -14.65
CA LEU A 27 -8.50 -13.38 -14.22
C LEU A 27 -8.89 -13.25 -12.74
N THR A 28 -9.87 -14.03 -12.27
CA THR A 28 -10.31 -13.97 -10.87
C THR A 28 -9.24 -14.43 -9.89
N GLU A 29 -8.43 -15.42 -10.27
CA GLU A 29 -7.28 -15.87 -9.46
C GLU A 29 -6.17 -14.83 -9.41
N LEU A 30 -5.87 -14.18 -10.54
CA LEU A 30 -4.87 -13.10 -10.61
C LEU A 30 -5.27 -11.90 -9.72
N ILE A 31 -6.55 -11.52 -9.74
CA ILE A 31 -7.11 -10.50 -8.85
C ILE A 31 -6.97 -10.93 -7.38
N HIS A 32 -7.30 -12.18 -7.05
CA HIS A 32 -7.14 -12.72 -5.68
C HIS A 32 -5.69 -12.67 -5.19
N LEU A 33 -4.73 -13.08 -6.03
CA LEU A 33 -3.31 -13.05 -5.70
C LEU A 33 -2.81 -11.62 -5.47
N PHE A 34 -3.28 -10.67 -6.29
CA PHE A 34 -2.98 -9.25 -6.09
C PHE A 34 -3.54 -8.72 -4.77
N HIS A 35 -4.81 -9.03 -4.45
CA HIS A 35 -5.41 -8.64 -3.16
C HIS A 35 -4.68 -9.26 -1.97
N LYS A 36 -4.26 -10.53 -2.05
CA LYS A 36 -3.50 -11.20 -0.98
C LYS A 36 -2.17 -10.51 -0.70
N LYS A 37 -1.40 -10.18 -1.75
CA LYS A 37 -0.14 -9.43 -1.62
C LYS A 37 -0.37 -8.05 -1.01
N ASN A 38 -1.42 -7.35 -1.44
CA ASN A 38 -1.78 -6.07 -0.83
C ASN A 38 -2.16 -6.22 0.65
N GLN A 39 -2.94 -7.25 1.00
CA GLN A 39 -3.29 -7.53 2.39
C GLN A 39 -2.06 -7.82 3.25
N GLU A 40 -1.07 -8.56 2.75
CA GLU A 40 0.20 -8.78 3.46
C GLU A 40 0.94 -7.48 3.74
N ILE A 41 1.01 -6.58 2.76
CA ILE A 41 1.56 -5.23 2.95
C ILE A 41 0.73 -4.42 3.96
N TYR A 42 -0.59 -4.54 3.92
CA TYR A 42 -1.48 -3.86 4.88
C TYR A 42 -1.35 -4.39 6.31
N LYS A 43 -0.97 -5.66 6.50
CA LYS A 43 -0.69 -6.22 7.85
C LYS A 43 0.45 -5.49 8.55
N ASP A 44 1.45 -5.04 7.80
CA ASP A 44 2.54 -4.22 8.36
C ASP A 44 2.05 -2.86 8.90
N PHE A 45 0.84 -2.45 8.51
CA PHE A 45 0.19 -1.19 8.90
C PHE A 45 -1.01 -1.37 9.85
N THR A 46 -1.45 -2.59 10.12
CA THR A 46 -2.61 -2.90 10.98
C THR A 46 -2.18 -3.50 12.32
N TYR A 47 -1.28 -2.81 13.00
CA TYR A 47 -0.97 -3.08 14.41
C TYR A 47 -1.67 -2.02 15.28
N PRO A 48 -2.91 -2.27 15.76
CA PRO A 48 -3.67 -1.29 16.54
C PRO A 48 -2.97 -0.83 17.83
N ASP A 49 -2.06 -1.64 18.35
CA ASP A 49 -1.29 -1.33 19.57
C ASP A 49 0.02 -0.58 19.30
N TYR A 50 0.39 -0.36 18.04
CA TYR A 50 1.67 0.25 17.67
C TYR A 50 1.45 1.52 16.85
N LYS A 51 0.87 2.54 17.52
CA LYS A 51 0.70 3.89 16.96
C LYS A 51 1.98 4.43 16.30
N ASP A 52 3.13 4.10 16.88
CA ASP A 52 4.45 4.45 16.38
C ASP A 52 4.75 3.80 15.01
N LEU A 53 4.38 2.54 14.79
CA LEU A 53 4.57 1.86 13.49
C LEU A 53 3.67 2.44 12.40
N LEU A 54 2.42 2.75 12.74
CA LEU A 54 1.50 3.43 11.83
C LEU A 54 2.03 4.83 11.46
N LEU A 55 2.62 5.54 12.42
CA LEU A 55 3.24 6.84 12.20
C LEU A 55 4.50 6.74 11.31
N VAL A 56 5.40 5.78 11.54
CA VAL A 56 6.57 5.51 10.65
C VAL A 56 6.10 5.21 9.23
N ALA A 57 5.05 4.41 9.09
CA ALA A 57 4.48 4.07 7.81
C ALA A 57 3.96 5.30 7.07
N LYS A 58 3.11 6.10 7.72
CA LYS A 58 2.62 7.37 7.17
C LYS A 58 3.77 8.28 6.75
N MET A 59 4.82 8.39 7.58
CA MET A 59 6.03 9.16 7.26
C MET A 59 6.73 8.65 5.99
N LYS A 60 7.03 7.35 5.91
CA LYS A 60 7.69 6.74 4.74
C LYS A 60 6.85 6.81 3.46
N LEU A 61 5.53 6.88 3.60
CA LEU A 61 4.60 6.98 2.47
C LEU A 61 4.26 8.43 2.09
N GLY A 62 4.75 9.44 2.82
CA GLY A 62 4.42 10.85 2.58
C GLY A 62 2.95 11.18 2.88
N ARG A 63 2.35 10.53 3.89
CA ARG A 63 0.92 10.61 4.23
C ARG A 63 0.66 11.07 5.67
N LEU A 64 1.60 11.81 6.27
CA LEU A 64 1.39 12.40 7.60
C LEU A 64 0.31 13.49 7.51
N SER A 65 -0.66 13.47 8.43
CA SER A 65 -1.57 14.60 8.63
C SER A 65 -0.92 15.69 9.48
N GLU A 66 -1.50 16.89 9.50
CA GLU A 66 -1.07 17.95 10.42
C GLU A 66 -1.15 17.53 11.89
N GLU A 67 -2.16 16.73 12.24
CA GLU A 67 -2.34 16.17 13.59
C GLU A 67 -1.23 15.17 13.93
N ASP A 68 -0.88 14.27 12.99
CA ASP A 68 0.23 13.32 13.17
C ASP A 68 1.56 14.06 13.47
N ILE A 69 1.83 15.16 12.74
CA ILE A 69 3.04 15.98 12.92
C ILE A 69 3.01 16.69 14.27
N LYS A 70 1.88 17.31 14.61
CA LYS A 70 1.73 18.07 15.85
C LYS A 70 1.88 17.20 17.10
N GLU A 71 1.25 16.02 17.10
CA GLU A 71 1.24 15.13 18.27
C GLU A 71 2.56 14.36 18.44
N ASN A 72 3.28 14.10 17.35
CA ASN A 72 4.43 13.18 17.37
C ASN A 72 5.75 13.83 16.92
N LYS A 73 5.83 15.17 16.93
CA LYS A 73 6.97 15.95 16.43
C LYS A 73 8.34 15.40 16.83
N ARG A 74 8.57 15.16 18.12
CA ARG A 74 9.87 14.65 18.62
C ARG A 74 10.24 13.28 18.08
N LEU A 75 9.24 12.40 17.94
CA LEU A 75 9.45 11.04 17.45
C LEU A 75 9.73 11.04 15.93
N LEU A 76 9.05 11.92 15.20
CA LEU A 76 9.30 12.16 13.78
C LEU A 76 10.69 12.77 13.53
N GLU A 77 11.11 13.76 14.32
CA GLU A 77 12.45 14.34 14.27
C GLU A 77 13.54 13.27 14.55
N PHE A 78 13.32 12.40 15.55
CA PHE A 78 14.21 11.27 15.83
C PHE A 78 14.36 10.31 14.64
N TRP A 79 13.31 10.14 13.84
CA TRP A 79 13.34 9.34 12.61
C TRP A 79 13.77 10.11 11.36
N GLY A 80 14.23 11.36 11.49
CA GLY A 80 14.76 12.14 10.38
C GLY A 80 13.69 12.78 9.49
N TYR A 81 12.49 13.02 10.01
CA TYR A 81 11.50 13.85 9.32
C TYR A 81 11.89 15.33 9.43
N GLU A 82 12.29 15.95 8.31
CA GLU A 82 12.77 17.35 8.30
C GLU A 82 11.66 18.39 8.11
N GLY A 83 10.39 17.98 7.98
CA GLY A 83 9.30 18.87 7.58
C GLY A 83 9.46 19.33 6.12
N GLN A 84 8.35 19.43 5.39
CA GLN A 84 8.34 20.11 4.09
C GLN A 84 7.87 21.54 4.26
#